data_AF-A0AAJ2U5S2-F1
#
_entry.id   AF-A0AAJ2U5S2-F1
#
_cell.length_a   1.000
_cell.length_b   1.000
_cell.length_c   1.000
_cell.angle_alpha   90.00
_cell.angle_beta   90.00
_cell.angle_gamma   90.00
#
_symmetry.space_group_name_H-M   'P 1'
#
loop_
_entity.id
_entity.type
_entity.pdbx_description
1 polymer ?
#
loop_
_entity_poly.entity_id
_entity_poly.type
_entity_poly.pdbx_seq_one_letter_code
_entity_poly.pdbx_strand_id
1 'polypeptide(L)'
;SVLDALKVLEGLGADWEEVSLPHSKYALATYYLLSSSEASANLARFDGVRYGYRSPNAKSLLDLYKNTRAEGFGEEVKRRIML
;
A
#
# COMPACT_ATOMS: atom_id res chain seq x y z
N SER A 1 0.74 20.27 22.42
CA SER A 1 1.44 18.99 22.23
C SER A 1 0.46 17.83 22.42
N VAL A 2 0.84 16.58 22.13
CA VAL A 2 -0.02 15.41 22.44
C VAL A 2 -0.33 15.33 23.94
N LEU A 3 0.63 15.70 24.80
CA LEU A 3 0.45 15.72 26.25
C LEU A 3 -0.52 16.82 26.72
N ASP A 4 -0.58 17.97 26.04
CA ASP A 4 -1.57 19.01 26.37
C ASP A 4 -2.99 18.57 25.99
N ALA A 5 -3.13 17.72 24.97
CA ALA A 5 -4.42 17.13 24.60
C ALA A 5 -4.94 16.17 25.68
N LEU A 6 -4.06 15.43 26.37
CA LEU A 6 -4.45 14.60 27.51
C LEU A 6 -5.09 15.42 28.64
N LYS A 7 -4.52 16.60 28.96
CA LYS A 7 -5.07 17.49 30.01
C LYS A 7 -6.48 17.99 29.70
N VAL A 8 -6.76 18.24 28.42
CA VAL A 8 -8.12 18.62 27.98
C VAL A 8 -9.08 17.46 28.23
N LEU A 9 -8.68 16.23 27.90
CA LEU A 9 -9.49 15.04 28.11
C LEU A 9 -9.69 14.72 29.61
N GLU A 10 -8.67 14.87 30.43
CA GLU A 10 -8.77 14.79 31.91
C GLU A 10 -9.77 15.81 32.44
N GLY A 11 -9.72 17.07 31.97
CA GLY A 11 -10.66 18.13 32.35
C GLY A 11 -12.11 17.86 31.92
N LEU A 12 -12.31 16.98 30.93
CA LEU A 12 -13.62 16.49 30.50
C LEU A 12 -14.04 15.20 31.23
N GLY A 13 -13.23 14.70 32.17
CA GLY A 13 -13.52 13.54 33.00
C GLY A 13 -13.00 12.20 32.47
N ALA A 14 -12.05 12.20 31.53
CA ALA A 14 -11.41 10.98 31.05
C ALA A 14 -10.21 10.59 31.95
N ASP A 15 -10.16 9.33 32.34
CA ASP A 15 -8.99 8.72 32.98
C ASP A 15 -8.09 8.07 31.93
N TRP A 16 -6.77 8.12 32.12
CA TRP A 16 -5.80 7.46 31.23
C TRP A 16 -4.66 6.81 32.01
N GLU A 17 -4.05 5.81 31.38
CA GLU A 17 -2.88 5.12 31.90
C GLU A 17 -1.88 4.87 30.77
N GLU A 18 -0.61 4.70 31.14
CA GLU A 18 0.44 4.35 30.19
C GLU A 18 0.41 2.84 29.90
N VAL A 19 0.53 2.48 28.62
CA VAL A 19 0.53 1.09 28.17
C VAL A 19 1.76 0.78 27.34
N SER A 20 2.20 -0.48 27.39
CA SER A 20 3.32 -0.96 26.58
C SER A 20 2.83 -1.70 25.34
N LEU A 21 3.41 -1.36 24.19
CA LEU A 21 3.20 -2.09 22.93
C LEU A 21 4.54 -2.67 22.44
N PRO A 22 4.99 -3.82 22.97
CA PRO A 22 6.35 -4.34 22.75
C PRO A 22 6.63 -4.72 21.27
N HIS A 23 5.58 -4.98 20.50
CA HIS A 23 5.66 -5.40 19.11
C HIS A 23 5.48 -4.26 18.09
N SER A 24 5.17 -3.03 18.52
CA SER A 24 4.90 -1.91 17.60
C SER A 24 6.08 -1.59 16.68
N LYS A 25 7.31 -1.89 17.11
CA LYS A 25 8.52 -1.75 16.29
C LYS A 25 8.48 -2.60 15.01
N TYR A 26 7.71 -3.69 14.99
CA TYR A 26 7.57 -4.56 13.82
C TYR A 26 6.43 -4.13 12.89
N ALA A 27 5.52 -3.27 13.35
CA ALA A 27 4.28 -2.94 12.64
C ALA A 27 4.55 -2.44 11.22
N LEU A 28 5.56 -1.59 11.04
CA LEU A 28 5.91 -1.04 9.73
C LEU A 28 6.39 -2.13 8.76
N ALA A 29 7.32 -2.98 9.21
CA ALA A 29 7.86 -4.06 8.37
C ALA A 29 6.77 -5.07 7.99
N THR A 30 5.94 -5.48 8.96
CA THR A 30 4.81 -6.38 8.73
C THR A 30 3.81 -5.77 7.75
N TYR A 31 3.47 -4.48 7.92
CA TYR A 31 2.58 -3.77 7.01
C TYR A 31 3.12 -3.74 5.58
N TYR A 32 4.40 -3.41 5.40
CA TYR A 32 4.99 -3.36 4.06
C TYR A 32 4.97 -4.71 3.35
N LEU A 33 5.24 -5.79 4.08
CA LEU A 33 5.20 -7.14 3.52
C LEU A 33 3.78 -7.52 3.08
N LEU A 34 2.79 -7.36 3.97
CA LEU A 34 1.40 -7.72 3.69
C LEU A 34 0.81 -6.84 2.59
N SER A 35 0.92 -5.53 2.72
CA SER A 35 0.33 -4.59 1.76
C SER A 35 0.94 -4.71 0.36
N SER A 36 2.25 -4.98 0.24
CA SER A 36 2.90 -5.20 -1.06
C SER A 36 2.45 -6.53 -1.69
N SER A 37 2.39 -7.60 -0.89
CA SER A 37 1.92 -8.92 -1.33
C SER A 37 0.47 -8.86 -1.83
N GLU A 38 -0.42 -8.23 -1.06
CA GLU A 38 -1.82 -8.05 -1.43
C GLU A 38 -1.99 -7.12 -2.64
N ALA A 39 -1.21 -6.04 -2.71
CA ALA A 39 -1.21 -5.16 -3.87
C ALA A 39 -0.79 -5.91 -5.14
N SER A 40 0.23 -6.76 -5.08
CA SER A 40 0.69 -7.56 -6.21
C SER A 40 -0.42 -8.43 -6.79
N ALA A 41 -1.14 -9.16 -5.93
CA ALA A 41 -2.28 -9.99 -6.34
C ALA A 41 -3.45 -9.14 -6.85
N ASN A 42 -3.81 -8.07 -6.13
CA ASN A 42 -4.96 -7.25 -6.47
C ASN A 42 -4.78 -6.50 -7.80
N LEU A 43 -3.56 -6.02 -8.06
CA LEU A 43 -3.22 -5.26 -9.27
C LEU A 43 -2.90 -6.15 -10.47
N ALA A 44 -2.82 -7.48 -10.31
CA ALA A 44 -2.63 -8.41 -11.42
C ALA A 44 -3.75 -8.31 -12.47
N ARG A 45 -4.96 -7.90 -12.06
CA ARG A 45 -6.13 -7.73 -12.95
C ARG A 45 -5.97 -6.62 -14.00
N PHE A 46 -5.04 -5.70 -13.81
CA PHE A 46 -4.77 -4.60 -14.73
C PHE A 46 -3.78 -5.07 -15.81
N ASP A 47 -4.34 -5.52 -16.91
CA ASP A 47 -3.63 -6.11 -18.04
C ASP A 47 -3.97 -5.46 -19.40
N GLY A 48 -4.95 -4.55 -19.44
CA GLY A 48 -5.41 -3.88 -20.67
C GLY A 48 -6.24 -4.78 -21.60
N VAL A 49 -6.65 -5.97 -21.16
CA VAL A 49 -7.45 -6.90 -21.97
C VAL A 49 -8.93 -6.53 -21.91
N ARG A 50 -9.47 -6.33 -20.70
CA ARG A 50 -10.89 -6.03 -20.47
C ARG A 50 -11.19 -4.54 -20.37
N TYR A 51 -10.27 -3.77 -19.77
CA TYR A 51 -10.47 -2.35 -19.46
C TYR A 51 -9.14 -1.65 -19.16
N GLY A 52 -9.19 -0.32 -19.10
CA GLY A 52 -8.05 0.52 -18.73
C GLY A 52 -7.11 0.81 -19.89
N TYR A 53 -5.89 1.23 -19.55
CA TYR A 53 -4.83 1.48 -20.52
C TYR A 53 -4.42 0.17 -21.19
N ARG A 54 -4.14 0.23 -22.50
CA ARG A 54 -3.66 -0.89 -23.30
C ARG A 54 -2.53 -0.38 -24.19
N SER A 55 -1.32 -0.93 -24.06
CA SER A 55 -0.18 -0.44 -24.82
C SER A 55 -0.41 -0.62 -26.33
N PRO A 56 -0.26 0.43 -27.16
CA PRO A 56 -0.40 0.34 -28.60
C PRO A 56 0.78 -0.38 -29.27
N ASN A 57 1.88 -0.58 -28.55
CA ASN A 57 3.15 -1.10 -29.08
C ASN A 57 3.36 -2.61 -28.84
N ALA A 58 2.29 -3.34 -28.52
CA ALA A 58 2.37 -4.77 -28.24
C ALA A 58 2.37 -5.62 -29.52
N LYS A 59 3.40 -6.48 -29.69
CA LYS A 59 3.54 -7.39 -30.84
C LYS A 59 3.13 -8.83 -30.53
N SER A 60 3.01 -9.16 -29.24
CA SER A 60 2.56 -10.45 -28.74
C SER A 60 1.69 -10.26 -27.50
N LEU A 61 1.01 -11.32 -27.06
CA LEU A 61 0.24 -11.30 -25.83
C LEU A 61 1.13 -11.04 -24.60
N LEU A 62 2.33 -11.62 -24.57
CA LEU A 62 3.27 -11.39 -23.48
C LEU A 62 3.76 -9.93 -23.45
N ASP A 63 4.03 -9.34 -24.62
CA ASP A 63 4.40 -7.93 -24.73
C ASP A 63 3.24 -7.03 -24.30
N LEU A 64 2.00 -7.41 -24.62
CA LEU A 64 0.81 -6.68 -24.20
C LEU A 64 0.76 -6.55 -22.67
N TYR A 65 0.92 -7.67 -21.95
CA TYR A 65 0.94 -7.65 -20.48
C TYR A 65 2.09 -6.80 -19.93
N LYS A 66 3.30 -6.98 -20.45
CA LYS A 66 4.50 -6.29 -19.94
C LYS A 66 4.43 -4.79 -20.19
N ASN A 67 4.19 -4.37 -21.43
CA ASN A 67 4.21 -2.96 -21.83
C ASN A 67 3.05 -2.20 -21.19
N THR A 68 1.84 -2.78 -21.19
CA THR A 68 0.67 -2.15 -20.57
C THR A 68 0.89 -1.88 -19.09
N ARG A 69 1.47 -2.83 -18.35
CA ARG A 69 1.76 -2.66 -16.92
C ARG A 69 2.94 -1.72 -16.66
N ALA A 70 3.99 -1.78 -17.48
CA ALA A 70 5.17 -0.95 -17.32
C ALA A 70 4.87 0.54 -17.60
N GLU A 71 4.07 0.82 -18.62
CA GLU A 71 3.64 2.17 -19.03
C GLU A 71 2.50 2.70 -18.16
N GLY A 72 1.59 1.81 -17.71
CA GLY A 72 0.40 2.19 -16.96
C GLY A 72 0.61 2.38 -15.46
N PHE A 73 1.62 1.74 -14.85
CA PHE A 73 1.92 1.90 -13.43
C PHE A 73 3.07 2.88 -13.17
N GLY A 74 2.88 3.76 -12.19
CA GLY A 74 3.95 4.61 -11.66
C GLY A 74 5.02 3.81 -10.91
N GLU A 75 6.17 4.46 -10.66
CA GLU A 75 7.35 3.81 -10.08
C GLU A 75 7.10 3.16 -8.71
N GLU A 76 6.35 3.82 -7.83
CA GLU A 76 6.06 3.27 -6.49
C GLU A 76 5.18 2.01 -6.55
N VAL A 77 4.20 1.99 -7.45
CA VAL A 77 3.33 0.83 -7.65
C VAL A 77 4.15 -0.35 -8.19
N LYS A 78 5.01 -0.10 -9.18
CA LYS A 78 5.93 -1.12 -9.70
C LYS A 78 6.87 -1.65 -8.63
N ARG A 79 7.43 -0.77 -7.78
CA ARG A 79 8.26 -1.16 -6.64
C ARG A 79 7.52 -2.11 -5.70
N ARG A 80 6.28 -1.78 -5.31
CA ARG A 80 5.46 -2.63 -4.41
C ARG A 80 5.07 -3.97 -5.00
N ILE A 81 4.92 -4.07 -6.32
CA ILE A 81 4.61 -5.34 -6.98
C ILE A 81 5.85 -6.26 -7.03
N MET A 82 7.05 -5.69 -7.07
CA MET A 82 8.32 -6.43 -7.16
C MET A 82 8.88 -6.89 -5.80
N LEU A 83 8.39 -6.32 -4.69
CA LEU A 83 8.73 -6.71 -3.32
C LEU A 83 7.92 -7.93 -2.88
#